data_AF-I7M858-F1
#
_entry.id   AF-I7M858-F1
#
_cell.length_a   1.000
_cell.length_b   1.000
_cell.length_c   1.000
_cell.angle_alpha   90.00
_cell.angle_beta   90.00
_cell.angle_gamma   90.00
#
_symmetry.space_group_name_H-M   'P 1'
#
loop_
_entity.id
_entity.type
_entity.pdbx_description
1 polymer ?
#
loop_
_entity_poly.entity_id
_entity_poly.type
_entity_poly.pdbx_seq_one_letter_code
_entity_poly.pdbx_strand_id
1 'polypeptide(L)'
;MSAKIKSTLKFVTETSTRKEDYKKMNTVLQSLFDNSDSLEFRQPVDYLALGLTDYPNVVKKPMDLSTVKNKINTQSYDTIEDFLDDIQLIWDNCKLYNAQGSWIWKLADKLDKYYKKLIKNYLPMVQVQQTVGKKEKKDDKASKQQDVYIDNFQEEKSSFTAKIKQLTEEQLGSIVEQIRLENPQAFIRLDNKKLQVIVDSISFESLQNYNTQIDNWLIPVKTTNKRSKNN
;
A
#
# COMPACT_ATOMS: atom_id res chain seq x y z
N MET A 1 -7.94 -14.89 21.11
CA MET A 1 -8.75 -15.20 19.90
C MET A 1 -8.52 -14.10 18.89
N SER A 2 -7.95 -14.44 17.73
CA SER A 2 -7.47 -13.51 16.69
C SER A 2 -8.64 -12.94 15.89
N ALA A 3 -8.72 -11.61 15.80
CA ALA A 3 -9.81 -10.94 15.10
C ALA A 3 -9.41 -10.65 13.65
N LYS A 4 -10.05 -11.37 12.72
CA LYS A 4 -9.92 -11.20 11.26
C LYS A 4 -10.31 -9.77 10.87
N ILE A 5 -9.41 -9.05 10.20
CA ILE A 5 -9.79 -7.91 9.35
C ILE A 5 -10.63 -8.54 8.23
N LYS A 6 -11.95 -8.51 8.36
CA LYS A 6 -12.83 -8.98 7.28
C LYS A 6 -12.76 -7.94 6.17
N SER A 7 -12.31 -8.41 5.01
CA SER A 7 -12.34 -7.63 3.79
C SER A 7 -13.77 -7.17 3.51
N THR A 8 -13.93 -6.03 2.83
CA THR A 8 -15.21 -5.31 2.65
C THR A 8 -16.21 -6.03 1.71
N LEU A 9 -16.10 -7.35 1.59
CA LEU A 9 -16.93 -8.21 0.76
C LEU A 9 -17.65 -9.21 1.68
N LYS A 10 -18.95 -9.01 1.89
CA LYS A 10 -19.78 -10.02 2.58
C LYS A 10 -20.17 -11.10 1.58
N PHE A 11 -19.70 -12.32 1.82
CA PHE A 11 -19.97 -13.51 1.02
C PHE A 11 -20.91 -14.46 1.80
N VAL A 12 -21.85 -15.13 1.13
CA VAL A 12 -23.01 -15.81 1.76
C VAL A 12 -22.90 -17.35 1.71
N THR A 13 -21.72 -17.95 1.49
CA THR A 13 -21.62 -19.42 1.39
C THR A 13 -20.73 -20.03 2.47
N GLU A 14 -21.23 -20.13 3.71
CA GLU A 14 -20.58 -20.85 4.82
C GLU A 14 -20.63 -22.39 4.65
N THR A 15 -20.24 -22.91 3.49
CA THR A 15 -20.12 -24.35 3.23
C THR A 15 -18.66 -24.73 3.07
N SER A 16 -18.25 -25.83 3.70
CA SER A 16 -16.90 -26.40 3.58
C SER A 16 -16.50 -26.58 2.11
N THR A 17 -15.24 -26.30 1.79
CA THR A 17 -14.68 -26.46 0.44
C THR A 17 -14.78 -27.88 -0.06
N ARG A 18 -15.11 -28.03 -1.35
CA ARG A 18 -15.08 -29.30 -2.08
C ARG A 18 -13.99 -29.27 -3.16
N LYS A 19 -13.66 -30.44 -3.70
CA LYS A 19 -12.65 -30.58 -4.78
C LYS A 19 -12.92 -29.67 -6.00
N GLU A 20 -14.18 -29.50 -6.37
CA GLU A 20 -14.60 -28.61 -7.47
C GLU A 20 -14.35 -27.13 -7.15
N ASP A 21 -14.44 -26.74 -5.87
CA ASP A 21 -14.21 -25.37 -5.44
C ASP A 21 -12.73 -25.01 -5.58
N TYR A 22 -11.81 -25.91 -5.22
CA TYR A 22 -10.37 -25.74 -5.46
C TYR A 22 -10.01 -25.60 -6.94
N LYS A 23 -10.73 -26.27 -7.85
CA LYS A 23 -10.53 -26.10 -9.29
C LYS A 23 -10.91 -24.68 -9.73
N LYS A 24 -12.02 -24.15 -9.23
CA LYS A 24 -12.46 -22.77 -9.51
C LYS A 24 -11.50 -21.73 -8.92
N MET A 25 -11.03 -21.94 -7.68
CA MET A 25 -10.00 -21.09 -7.05
C MET A 25 -8.74 -21.04 -7.89
N ASN A 26 -8.27 -22.18 -8.38
CA ASN A 26 -7.11 -22.26 -9.26
C ASN A 26 -7.33 -21.50 -10.58
N THR A 27 -8.51 -21.56 -11.18
CA THR A 27 -8.82 -20.77 -12.40
C THR A 27 -8.72 -19.27 -12.14
N VAL A 28 -9.27 -18.79 -11.01
CA VAL A 28 -9.16 -17.37 -10.61
C VAL A 28 -7.70 -17.00 -10.38
N LEU A 29 -6.97 -17.81 -9.62
CA LEU A 29 -5.57 -17.55 -9.29
C LEU A 29 -4.67 -17.56 -10.54
N GLN A 30 -4.86 -18.52 -11.45
CA GLN A 30 -4.11 -18.59 -12.70
C GLN A 30 -4.37 -17.35 -13.57
N SER A 31 -5.62 -16.90 -13.66
CA SER A 31 -5.96 -15.65 -14.38
C SER A 31 -5.24 -14.43 -13.81
N LEU A 32 -5.00 -14.39 -12.48
CA LEU A 32 -4.19 -13.34 -11.86
C LEU A 32 -2.70 -13.48 -12.21
N PHE A 33 -2.16 -14.70 -12.24
CA PHE A 33 -0.77 -14.94 -12.69
C PHE A 33 -0.56 -14.63 -14.18
N ASP A 34 -1.57 -14.82 -15.02
CA ASP A 34 -1.48 -14.54 -16.46
C ASP A 34 -1.55 -13.03 -16.75
N ASN A 35 -2.11 -12.24 -15.82
CA ASN A 35 -2.10 -10.78 -15.93
C ASN A 35 -0.68 -10.24 -15.64
N SER A 36 -0.12 -9.50 -16.60
CA SER A 36 1.22 -8.90 -16.48
C SER A 36 1.33 -7.89 -15.32
N ASP A 37 0.23 -7.24 -14.94
CA ASP A 37 0.22 -6.28 -13.83
C ASP A 37 0.46 -6.95 -12.46
N SER A 38 0.32 -8.28 -12.37
CA SER A 38 0.42 -9.00 -11.09
C SER A 38 1.84 -9.22 -10.59
N LEU A 39 2.87 -8.92 -11.40
CA LEU A 39 4.27 -9.26 -11.13
C LEU A 39 4.72 -8.94 -9.69
N GLU A 40 4.44 -7.72 -9.24
CA GLU A 40 4.83 -7.21 -7.91
C GLU A 40 4.10 -7.88 -6.74
N PHE A 41 3.06 -8.66 -7.03
CA PHE A 41 2.21 -9.32 -6.03
C PHE A 41 2.39 -10.84 -6.03
N ARG A 42 3.32 -11.36 -6.84
CA ARG A 42 3.53 -12.80 -7.00
C ARG A 42 4.33 -13.43 -5.86
N GLN A 43 5.18 -12.65 -5.20
CA GLN A 43 6.06 -13.11 -4.14
C GLN A 43 5.83 -12.29 -2.87
N PRO A 44 6.18 -12.82 -1.68
CA PRO A 44 6.15 -12.07 -0.44
C PRO A 44 6.99 -10.79 -0.56
N VAL A 45 6.53 -9.70 0.07
CA VAL A 45 7.32 -8.46 0.16
C VAL A 45 8.53 -8.70 1.06
N ASP A 46 9.73 -8.63 0.49
CA ASP A 46 10.99 -8.66 1.23
C ASP A 46 11.30 -7.25 1.78
N TYR A 47 10.57 -6.87 2.83
CA TYR A 47 10.70 -5.56 3.44
C TYR A 47 12.10 -5.30 4.04
N LEU A 48 12.86 -6.34 4.38
CA LEU A 48 14.24 -6.21 4.85
C LEU A 48 15.18 -5.81 3.71
N ALA A 49 15.11 -6.52 2.58
CA ALA A 49 15.89 -6.17 1.39
C ALA A 49 15.54 -4.77 0.85
N LEU A 50 14.29 -4.34 1.03
CA LEU A 50 13.80 -3.01 0.66
C LEU A 50 14.04 -1.94 1.74
N GLY A 51 14.66 -2.27 2.88
CA GLY A 51 14.92 -1.30 3.95
C GLY A 51 13.66 -0.72 4.62
N LEU A 52 12.51 -1.36 4.46
CA LEU A 52 11.21 -0.93 4.97
C LEU A 52 10.99 -1.41 6.41
N THR A 53 11.67 -0.76 7.36
CA THR A 53 11.65 -1.14 8.79
C THR A 53 10.27 -1.01 9.44
N ASP A 54 9.41 -0.18 8.89
CA ASP A 54 8.05 0.11 9.33
C ASP A 54 6.98 -0.79 8.69
N TYR A 55 7.32 -1.55 7.66
CA TYR A 55 6.40 -2.50 7.01
C TYR A 55 5.69 -3.44 8.00
N PRO A 56 6.36 -4.16 8.92
CA PRO A 56 5.67 -5.02 9.91
C PRO A 56 4.84 -4.23 10.93
N ASN A 57 5.11 -2.92 11.07
CA ASN A 57 4.30 -2.04 11.92
C ASN A 57 2.98 -1.67 11.23
N VAL A 58 2.92 -1.64 9.91
CA VAL A 58 1.72 -1.29 9.14
C VAL A 58 0.98 -2.54 8.66
N VAL A 59 1.68 -3.46 8.01
CA VAL A 59 1.13 -4.69 7.42
C VAL A 59 1.25 -5.85 8.40
N LYS A 60 0.13 -6.20 9.04
CA LYS A 60 0.10 -7.22 10.11
C LYS A 60 -0.01 -8.65 9.63
N LYS A 61 -0.63 -8.87 8.48
CA LYS A 61 -0.76 -10.19 7.86
C LYS A 61 -0.31 -10.06 6.41
N PRO A 62 1.00 -10.23 6.12
CA PRO A 62 1.50 -10.26 4.75
C PRO A 62 0.80 -11.36 3.95
N MET A 63 0.59 -11.11 2.65
CA MET A 63 -0.01 -12.07 1.72
C MET A 63 0.45 -11.76 0.30
N ASP A 64 0.55 -12.80 -0.53
CA ASP A 64 0.97 -12.74 -1.93
C ASP A 64 0.40 -13.92 -2.72
N LEU A 65 0.43 -13.86 -4.06
CA LEU A 65 -0.18 -14.89 -4.90
C LEU A 65 0.51 -16.26 -4.81
N SER A 66 1.82 -16.32 -4.53
CA SER A 66 2.49 -17.62 -4.32
C SER A 66 2.09 -18.27 -3.00
N THR A 67 1.90 -17.48 -1.94
CA THR A 67 1.35 -17.98 -0.67
C THR A 67 -0.07 -18.51 -0.87
N VAL A 68 -0.94 -17.78 -1.61
CA VAL A 68 -2.29 -18.26 -1.95
C VAL A 68 -2.23 -19.55 -2.78
N LYS A 69 -1.32 -19.63 -3.76
CA LYS A 69 -1.08 -20.84 -4.57
C LYS A 69 -0.71 -22.04 -3.70
N ASN A 70 0.20 -21.83 -2.74
CA ASN A 70 0.60 -22.88 -1.82
C ASN A 70 -0.58 -23.35 -0.98
N LYS A 71 -1.38 -22.43 -0.44
CA LYS A 71 -2.59 -22.78 0.34
C LYS A 71 -3.63 -23.55 -0.47
N ILE A 72 -3.79 -23.27 -1.77
CA ILE A 72 -4.62 -24.10 -2.65
C ILE A 72 -4.02 -25.50 -2.79
N ASN A 73 -2.73 -25.61 -3.09
CA ASN A 73 -2.06 -26.90 -3.30
C ASN A 73 -2.09 -27.80 -2.07
N THR A 74 -2.00 -27.21 -0.88
CA THR A 74 -2.06 -27.92 0.40
C THR A 74 -3.48 -28.06 0.96
N GLN A 75 -4.50 -27.66 0.18
CA GLN A 75 -5.91 -27.70 0.58
C GLN A 75 -6.18 -27.04 1.95
N SER A 76 -5.57 -25.88 2.18
CA SER A 76 -5.61 -25.16 3.47
C SER A 76 -6.72 -24.10 3.56
N TYR A 77 -7.72 -24.17 2.69
CA TYR A 77 -8.88 -23.28 2.71
C TYR A 77 -10.12 -24.06 3.15
N ASP A 78 -10.67 -23.71 4.31
CA ASP A 78 -11.90 -24.34 4.82
C ASP A 78 -13.13 -23.87 4.02
N THR A 79 -13.11 -22.63 3.54
CA THR A 79 -14.19 -22.02 2.75
C THR A 79 -13.65 -21.31 1.50
N ILE A 80 -14.52 -21.03 0.52
CA ILE A 80 -14.14 -20.19 -0.64
C ILE A 80 -13.81 -18.77 -0.18
N GLU A 81 -14.53 -18.31 0.84
CA GLU A 81 -14.40 -17.02 1.47
C GLU A 81 -13.00 -16.80 2.04
N ASP A 82 -12.40 -17.80 2.69
CA ASP A 82 -11.03 -17.68 3.20
C ASP A 82 -10.01 -17.49 2.07
N PHE A 83 -10.24 -18.09 0.89
CA PHE A 83 -9.43 -17.85 -0.31
C PHE A 83 -9.64 -16.42 -0.86
N LEU A 84 -10.90 -15.99 -0.95
CA LEU A 84 -11.24 -14.66 -1.45
C LEU A 84 -10.71 -13.53 -0.53
N ASP A 85 -10.76 -13.76 0.78
CA ASP A 85 -10.23 -12.85 1.79
C ASP A 85 -8.70 -12.73 1.67
N ASP A 86 -7.97 -13.81 1.44
CA ASP A 86 -6.52 -13.74 1.24
C ASP A 86 -6.15 -13.00 -0.05
N ILE A 87 -6.88 -13.20 -1.17
CA ILE A 87 -6.63 -12.42 -2.40
C ILE A 87 -6.92 -10.93 -2.17
N GLN A 88 -8.04 -10.60 -1.50
CA GLN A 88 -8.39 -9.21 -1.20
C GLN A 88 -7.36 -8.55 -0.27
N LEU A 89 -6.83 -9.32 0.69
CA LEU A 89 -5.80 -8.86 1.63
C LEU A 89 -4.51 -8.42 0.92
N ILE A 90 -4.14 -9.03 -0.21
CA ILE A 90 -2.99 -8.59 -1.03
C ILE A 90 -3.18 -7.12 -1.45
N TRP A 91 -4.35 -6.80 -1.98
CA TRP A 91 -4.67 -5.45 -2.47
C TRP A 91 -4.81 -4.47 -1.31
N ASP A 92 -5.48 -4.89 -0.24
CA ASP A 92 -5.71 -4.06 0.93
C ASP A 92 -4.39 -3.70 1.63
N ASN A 93 -3.49 -4.67 1.82
CA ASN A 93 -2.14 -4.42 2.36
C ASN A 93 -1.34 -3.46 1.49
N CYS A 94 -1.40 -3.63 0.15
CA CYS A 94 -0.73 -2.72 -0.77
C CYS A 94 -1.29 -1.30 -0.65
N LYS A 95 -2.62 -1.13 -0.64
CA LYS A 95 -3.26 0.19 -0.57
C LYS A 95 -3.14 0.83 0.82
N LEU A 96 -2.97 0.00 1.86
CA LEU A 96 -2.73 0.44 3.24
C LEU A 96 -1.32 1.01 3.42
N TYR A 97 -0.33 0.33 2.85
CA TYR A 97 1.06 0.73 3.00
C TYR A 97 1.47 1.83 2.02
N ASN A 98 1.06 1.74 0.76
CA ASN A 98 1.56 2.61 -0.30
C ASN A 98 0.72 3.88 -0.48
N ALA A 99 1.38 4.98 -0.83
CA ALA A 99 0.75 6.28 -1.04
C ALA A 99 -0.35 6.20 -2.11
N GLN A 100 -1.49 6.82 -1.83
CA GLN A 100 -2.59 6.85 -2.79
C GLN A 100 -2.15 7.49 -4.12
N GLY A 101 -2.38 6.76 -5.21
CA GLY A 101 -2.01 7.21 -6.55
C GLY A 101 -0.55 6.93 -6.95
N SER A 102 0.26 6.33 -6.08
CA SER A 102 1.54 5.73 -6.48
C SER A 102 1.32 4.62 -7.51
N TRP A 103 2.37 4.25 -8.24
CA TRP A 103 2.26 3.31 -9.34
C TRP A 103 1.79 1.93 -8.84
N ILE A 104 2.35 1.45 -7.72
CA ILE A 104 2.00 0.16 -7.12
C ILE A 104 0.58 0.18 -6.54
N TRP A 105 0.17 1.30 -5.93
CA TRP A 105 -1.21 1.49 -5.47
C TRP A 105 -2.21 1.38 -6.63
N LYS A 106 -1.89 2.00 -7.77
CA LYS A 106 -2.73 1.95 -8.98
C LYS A 106 -2.79 0.54 -9.58
N LEU A 107 -1.69 -0.21 -9.55
CA LEU A 107 -1.68 -1.61 -9.98
C LEU A 107 -2.58 -2.46 -9.08
N ALA A 108 -2.49 -2.31 -7.75
CA ALA A 108 -3.38 -3.00 -6.82
C ALA A 108 -4.86 -2.66 -7.07
N ASP A 109 -5.17 -1.38 -7.35
CA ASP A 109 -6.54 -0.98 -7.69
C ASP A 109 -7.06 -1.59 -9.00
N LYS A 110 -6.19 -1.67 -10.02
CA LYS A 110 -6.51 -2.30 -11.31
C LYS A 110 -6.74 -3.82 -11.14
N LEU A 111 -5.88 -4.49 -10.39
CA LEU A 111 -5.99 -5.93 -10.12
C LEU A 111 -7.19 -6.27 -9.25
N ASP A 112 -7.51 -5.46 -8.24
CA ASP A 112 -8.72 -5.61 -7.41
C ASP A 112 -10.00 -5.56 -8.27
N LYS A 113 -10.09 -4.59 -9.20
CA LYS A 113 -11.20 -4.51 -10.16
C LYS A 113 -11.26 -5.71 -11.10
N TYR A 114 -10.10 -6.19 -11.56
CA TYR A 114 -10.02 -7.38 -12.41
C TYR A 114 -10.44 -8.65 -11.65
N TYR A 115 -9.93 -8.84 -10.44
CA TYR A 115 -10.29 -9.89 -9.50
C TYR A 115 -11.80 -9.94 -9.25
N LYS A 116 -12.45 -8.80 -8.97
CA LYS A 116 -13.92 -8.74 -8.80
C LYS A 116 -14.69 -9.22 -10.04
N LYS A 117 -14.17 -8.98 -11.25
CA LYS A 117 -14.74 -9.54 -12.49
C LYS A 117 -14.53 -11.05 -12.58
N LEU A 118 -13.36 -11.56 -12.19
CA LEU A 118 -13.09 -13.01 -12.15
C LEU A 118 -14.03 -13.73 -11.19
N ILE A 119 -14.26 -13.19 -9.99
CA ILE A 119 -15.21 -13.76 -9.02
C ILE A 119 -16.60 -13.89 -9.65
N LYS A 120 -17.09 -12.81 -10.27
CA LYS A 120 -18.41 -12.82 -10.93
C LYS A 120 -18.53 -13.90 -12.01
N ASN A 121 -17.45 -14.16 -12.74
CA ASN A 121 -17.44 -15.11 -13.85
C ASN A 121 -17.25 -16.56 -13.40
N TYR A 122 -16.35 -16.82 -12.45
CA TYR A 122 -15.93 -18.18 -12.07
C TYR A 122 -16.55 -18.66 -10.75
N LEU A 123 -17.06 -17.74 -9.93
CA LEU A 123 -17.66 -18.00 -8.62
C LEU A 123 -19.00 -17.26 -8.48
N PRO A 124 -19.98 -17.43 -9.40
CA PRO A 124 -21.23 -16.67 -9.39
C PRO A 124 -22.14 -16.97 -8.19
N MET A 125 -21.91 -18.08 -7.50
CA MET A 125 -22.57 -18.46 -6.25
C MET A 125 -22.19 -17.56 -5.06
N VAL A 126 -21.09 -16.81 -5.19
CA VAL A 126 -20.65 -15.82 -4.22
C VAL A 126 -21.37 -14.49 -4.49
N GLN A 127 -22.36 -14.15 -3.66
CA GLN A 127 -23.04 -12.85 -3.75
C GLN A 127 -22.09 -11.74 -3.28
N VAL A 128 -21.53 -10.97 -4.22
CA VAL A 128 -20.71 -9.79 -3.90
C VAL A 128 -21.63 -8.65 -3.47
N GLN A 129 -21.87 -8.49 -2.16
CA GLN A 129 -22.52 -7.27 -1.65
C GLN A 129 -21.50 -6.13 -1.59
N GLN A 130 -21.69 -5.09 -2.41
CA GLN A 130 -20.95 -3.84 -2.28
C GLN A 130 -21.42 -3.10 -1.02
N THR A 131 -20.74 -3.30 0.10
CA THR A 131 -20.92 -2.41 1.25
C THR A 131 -20.03 -1.19 1.09
N VAL A 132 -20.63 0.00 1.02
CA VAL A 132 -19.92 1.26 1.24
C VAL A 132 -19.21 1.15 2.59
N GLY A 133 -17.89 1.26 2.59
CA GLY A 133 -17.03 0.96 3.74
C GLY A 133 -17.51 1.63 5.03
N LYS A 134 -18.02 0.83 5.96
CA LYS A 134 -18.12 1.21 7.37
C LYS A 134 -16.99 0.48 8.10
N LYS A 135 -15.97 1.23 8.54
CA LYS A 135 -15.03 0.76 9.58
C LYS A 135 -15.89 0.33 10.78
N GLU A 136 -15.97 -0.97 11.07
CA GLU A 136 -16.52 -1.42 12.36
C GLU A 136 -15.57 -0.93 13.45
N LYS A 137 -16.06 -0.02 14.31
CA LYS A 137 -15.31 0.50 15.45
C LYS A 137 -15.10 -0.64 16.45
N LYS A 138 -13.85 -1.09 16.60
CA LYS A 138 -13.43 -1.79 17.82
C LYS A 138 -13.12 -0.78 18.91
N ASP A 139 -13.62 -1.05 20.10
CA ASP A 139 -13.31 -0.29 21.32
C ASP A 139 -12.00 -0.76 22.00
N ASP A 140 -11.07 -1.32 21.22
CA ASP A 140 -9.73 -1.68 21.72
C ASP A 140 -8.78 -0.49 21.62
N LYS A 141 -8.18 -0.08 22.75
CA LYS A 141 -7.18 1.00 22.79
C LYS A 141 -5.98 0.75 21.87
N ALA A 142 -5.57 -0.51 21.72
CA ALA A 142 -4.47 -0.91 20.85
C ALA A 142 -4.80 -0.76 19.35
N SER A 143 -6.06 -1.01 18.93
CA SER A 143 -6.45 -0.81 17.54
C SER A 143 -6.53 0.67 17.18
N LYS A 144 -7.01 1.52 18.11
CA LYS A 144 -7.03 2.98 17.91
C LYS A 144 -5.63 3.56 17.72
N GLN A 145 -4.64 3.10 18.50
CA GLN A 145 -3.28 3.62 18.39
C GLN A 145 -2.60 3.20 17.07
N GLN A 146 -2.90 1.99 16.58
CA GLN A 146 -2.43 1.51 15.29
C GLN A 146 -3.07 2.26 14.12
N ASP A 147 -4.37 2.54 14.20
CA ASP A 147 -5.09 3.33 13.18
C ASP A 147 -4.51 4.74 13.08
N VAL A 148 -4.24 5.40 14.22
CA VAL A 148 -3.62 6.73 14.27
C VAL A 148 -2.21 6.71 13.64
N TYR A 149 -1.40 5.69 13.92
CA TYR A 149 -0.07 5.58 13.30
C TYR A 149 -0.16 5.48 11.76
N ILE A 150 -1.09 4.65 11.26
CA ILE A 150 -1.27 4.45 9.81
C ILE A 150 -1.78 5.73 9.15
N ASP A 151 -2.76 6.41 9.75
CA ASP A 151 -3.30 7.66 9.24
C ASP A 151 -2.20 8.74 9.17
N ASN A 152 -1.40 8.88 10.23
CA ASN A 152 -0.24 9.79 10.24
C ASN A 152 0.79 9.43 9.15
N PHE A 153 1.08 8.13 8.95
CA PHE A 153 2.03 7.72 7.93
C PHE A 153 1.57 8.10 6.51
N GLN A 154 0.29 7.88 6.20
CA GLN A 154 -0.27 8.27 4.92
C GLN A 154 -0.31 9.80 4.72
N GLU A 155 -0.54 10.56 5.81
CA GLU A 155 -0.48 12.01 5.79
C GLU A 155 0.94 12.51 5.45
N GLU A 156 1.98 11.95 6.06
CA GLU A 156 3.38 12.31 5.77
C GLU A 156 3.75 12.05 4.29
N LYS A 157 3.35 10.90 3.73
CA LYS A 157 3.58 10.58 2.29
C LYS A 157 2.89 11.56 1.35
N SER A 158 1.65 11.92 1.67
CA SER A 158 0.85 12.87 0.90
C SER A 158 1.44 14.28 0.98
N SER A 159 1.83 14.69 2.18
CA SER A 159 2.47 15.96 2.50
C SER A 159 3.78 16.13 1.73
N PHE A 160 4.66 15.13 1.76
CA PHE A 160 5.93 15.13 1.03
C PHE A 160 5.72 15.28 -0.48
N THR A 161 4.82 14.46 -1.04
CA THR A 161 4.50 14.48 -2.48
C THR A 161 3.91 15.83 -2.93
N ALA A 162 3.18 16.52 -2.05
CA ALA A 162 2.61 17.84 -2.35
C ALA A 162 3.65 18.96 -2.20
N LYS A 163 4.48 18.93 -1.16
CA LYS A 163 5.46 19.98 -0.86
C LYS A 163 6.64 19.95 -1.82
N ILE A 164 7.11 18.78 -2.25
CA ILE A 164 8.27 18.66 -3.15
C ILE A 164 8.05 19.38 -4.50
N LYS A 165 6.79 19.54 -4.93
CA LYS A 165 6.41 20.26 -6.16
C LYS A 165 6.56 21.78 -6.05
N GLN A 166 6.72 22.31 -4.84
CA GLN A 166 6.83 23.74 -4.56
C GLN A 166 8.28 24.20 -4.38
N LEU A 167 9.22 23.26 -4.37
CA LEU A 167 10.65 23.54 -4.14
C LEU A 167 11.31 24.19 -5.35
N THR A 168 12.35 24.98 -5.09
CA THR A 168 13.27 25.45 -6.13
C THR A 168 14.13 24.29 -6.66
N GLU A 169 14.77 24.48 -7.82
CA GLU A 169 15.68 23.46 -8.38
C GLU A 169 16.83 23.10 -7.44
N GLU A 170 17.36 24.08 -6.70
CA GLU A 170 18.44 23.86 -5.72
C GLU A 170 17.96 23.03 -4.51
N GLN A 171 16.80 23.38 -3.94
CA GLN A 171 16.19 22.64 -2.83
C GLN A 171 15.81 21.22 -3.26
N LEU A 172 15.26 21.07 -4.46
CA LEU A 172 14.93 19.78 -5.04
C LEU A 172 16.20 18.94 -5.26
N GLY A 173 17.28 19.53 -5.77
CA GLY A 173 18.57 18.85 -5.90
C GLY A 173 19.12 18.37 -4.56
N SER A 174 19.06 19.23 -3.53
CA SER A 174 19.52 18.90 -2.18
C SER A 174 18.74 17.73 -1.58
N ILE A 175 17.41 17.75 -1.64
CA ILE A 175 16.59 16.69 -1.02
C ILE A 175 16.74 15.36 -1.77
N VAL A 176 16.83 15.40 -3.11
CA VAL A 176 17.01 14.20 -3.93
C VAL A 176 18.37 13.54 -3.65
N GLU A 177 19.42 14.33 -3.46
CA GLU A 177 20.75 13.80 -3.15
C GLU A 177 20.80 13.16 -1.75
N GLN A 178 20.14 13.77 -0.75
CA GLN A 178 19.98 13.17 0.57
C GLN A 178 19.24 11.84 0.50
N ILE A 179 18.10 11.79 -0.21
CA ILE A 179 17.35 10.54 -0.42
C ILE A 179 18.20 9.49 -1.11
N ARG A 180 19.02 9.86 -2.10
CA ARG A 180 19.90 8.92 -2.81
C ARG A 180 20.94 8.28 -1.88
N LEU A 181 21.47 9.05 -0.93
CA LEU A 181 22.51 8.59 -0.01
C LEU A 181 21.93 7.76 1.14
N GLU A 182 20.80 8.19 1.70
CA GLU A 182 20.19 7.58 2.88
C GLU A 182 19.22 6.44 2.53
N ASN A 183 18.56 6.52 1.37
CA ASN A 183 17.52 5.60 0.92
C ASN A 183 17.73 5.22 -0.56
N PRO A 184 18.86 4.58 -0.92
CA PRO A 184 19.21 4.29 -2.31
C PRO A 184 18.15 3.45 -3.06
N GLN A 185 17.43 2.58 -2.35
CA GLN A 185 16.32 1.80 -2.90
C GLN A 185 15.09 2.63 -3.33
N ALA A 186 14.95 3.84 -2.79
CA ALA A 186 13.90 4.77 -3.18
C ALA A 186 14.26 5.57 -4.43
N PHE A 187 15.47 5.41 -4.96
CA PHE A 187 15.99 6.20 -6.07
C PHE A 187 16.15 5.35 -7.34
N ILE A 188 15.42 5.72 -8.39
CA ILE A 188 15.54 5.11 -9.71
C ILE A 188 15.98 6.18 -10.71
N ARG A 189 17.11 5.93 -11.38
CA ARG A 189 17.52 6.72 -12.54
C ARG A 189 16.88 6.14 -13.80
N LEU A 190 16.00 6.90 -14.43
CA LEU A 190 15.31 6.48 -15.65
C LEU A 190 16.18 6.77 -16.89
N ASP A 191 16.74 7.98 -16.97
CA ASP A 191 17.66 8.39 -18.03
C ASP A 191 18.61 9.51 -17.55
N ASN A 192 19.29 10.18 -18.48
CA ASN A 192 20.25 11.25 -18.18
C ASN A 192 19.61 12.53 -17.60
N LYS A 193 18.28 12.68 -17.71
CA LYS A 193 17.53 13.88 -17.31
C LYS A 193 16.29 13.58 -16.44
N LYS A 194 15.92 12.30 -16.29
CA LYS A 194 14.75 11.86 -15.51
C LYS A 194 15.14 10.94 -14.39
N LEU A 195 14.61 11.27 -13.22
CA LEU A 195 14.82 10.59 -11.95
C LEU A 195 13.43 10.30 -11.38
N GLN A 196 13.30 9.17 -10.70
CA GLN A 196 12.09 8.79 -9.99
C GLN A 196 12.44 8.49 -8.54
N VAL A 197 11.74 9.19 -7.63
CA VAL A 197 11.76 8.89 -6.21
C VAL A 197 10.52 8.06 -5.87
N ILE A 198 10.73 6.86 -5.34
CA ILE A 198 9.67 5.99 -4.84
C ILE A 198 9.48 6.32 -3.36
N VAL A 199 8.54 7.22 -3.07
CA VAL A 199 8.19 7.64 -1.69
C VAL A 199 7.84 6.44 -0.81
N ASP A 200 7.25 5.40 -1.40
CA ASP A 200 6.87 4.17 -0.71
C ASP A 200 8.06 3.32 -0.24
N SER A 201 9.27 3.59 -0.76
CA SER A 201 10.52 2.93 -0.39
C SER A 201 11.35 3.74 0.63
N ILE A 202 10.77 4.80 1.19
CA ILE A 202 11.38 5.64 2.23
C ILE A 202 10.73 5.29 3.57
N SER A 203 11.56 5.08 4.59
CA SER A 203 11.08 4.82 5.95
C SER A 203 10.27 6.00 6.51
N PHE A 204 9.33 5.73 7.41
CA PHE A 204 8.56 6.79 8.09
C PHE A 204 9.46 7.87 8.73
N GLU A 205 10.52 7.47 9.43
CA GLU A 205 11.43 8.39 10.12
C GLU A 205 12.17 9.31 9.14
N SER A 206 12.74 8.74 8.07
CA SER A 206 13.40 9.53 7.03
C SER A 206 12.42 10.51 6.37
N LEU A 207 11.19 10.06 6.11
CA LEU A 207 10.16 10.88 5.49
C LEU A 207 9.76 12.08 6.38
N GLN A 208 9.63 11.88 7.69
CA GLN A 208 9.38 12.95 8.64
C GLN A 208 10.52 13.98 8.69
N ASN A 209 11.77 13.50 8.64
CA ASN A 209 12.95 14.37 8.59
C ASN A 209 12.93 15.23 7.31
N TYR A 210 12.65 14.63 6.15
CA TYR A 210 12.54 15.36 4.89
C TYR A 210 11.40 16.37 4.89
N ASN A 211 10.22 16.00 5.39
CA ASN A 211 9.09 16.94 5.50
C ASN A 211 9.40 18.11 6.42
N THR A 212 10.04 17.88 7.56
CA THR A 212 10.45 18.93 8.51
C THR A 212 11.44 19.89 7.86
N GLN A 213 12.41 19.38 7.11
CA GLN A 213 13.38 20.19 6.38
C GLN A 213 12.71 21.03 5.29
N ILE A 214 11.80 20.43 4.52
CA ILE A 214 11.02 21.13 3.48
C ILE A 214 10.17 22.23 4.10
N ASP A 215 9.53 21.97 5.25
CA ASP A 215 8.75 23.00 5.95
C ASP A 215 9.61 24.20 6.31
N ASN A 216 10.82 23.99 6.82
CA ASN A 216 11.75 25.07 7.13
C ASN A 216 12.12 25.92 5.91
N TRP A 217 12.17 25.33 4.72
CA TRP A 217 12.41 26.04 3.46
C TRP A 217 11.19 26.83 2.97
N LEU A 218 9.99 26.34 3.24
CA LEU A 218 8.73 26.96 2.80
C LEU A 218 8.21 28.03 3.77
N ILE A 219 8.84 28.20 4.96
CA ILE A 219 8.52 29.31 5.86
C ILE A 219 8.78 30.64 5.13
N PRO A 220 7.77 31.52 4.99
CA PRO A 220 7.98 32.83 4.39
C PRO A 220 8.98 33.63 5.22
N VAL A 221 10.11 34.02 4.61
CA VAL A 221 11.05 34.94 5.23
C VAL A 221 10.30 36.26 5.48
N LYS A 222 10.04 36.60 6.75
CA LYS A 222 9.55 37.93 7.12
C LYS A 222 10.61 38.95 6.70
N THR A 223 10.36 39.67 5.61
CA THR A 223 11.17 40.82 5.21
C THR A 223 11.08 41.89 6.29
N THR A 224 12.08 41.95 7.17
CA THR A 224 12.27 43.10 8.06
C THR A 224 12.73 44.29 7.22
N ASN A 225 11.79 45.04 6.66
CA ASN A 225 12.03 46.34 6.07
C ASN A 225 12.39 47.34 7.19
N LYS A 226 13.68 47.36 7.61
CA LYS A 226 14.24 48.52 8.32
C LYS A 226 14.37 49.65 7.31
N ARG A 227 13.32 50.47 7.17
CA ARG A 227 13.45 51.85 6.67
C ARG A 227 14.34 52.61 7.66
N SER A 228 15.62 52.78 7.34
CA SER A 228 16.43 53.84 7.95
C SER A 228 15.84 55.17 7.49
N LYS A 229 15.15 55.86 8.39
CA LYS A 229 15.00 57.31 8.26
C LYS A 229 16.36 57.91 8.59
N ASN A 230 17.11 58.32 7.57
CA ASN A 230 18.19 59.27 7.78
C ASN A 230 17.54 60.65 8.04
N ASN A 231 17.95 61.24 9.15
CA ASN A 231 17.79 62.66 9.46
C ASN A 231 18.58 63.52 8.46
#